data_AF-A0A2E3UVN0-F1
#
_entry.id   AF-A0A2E3UVN0-F1
#
_cell.length_a   1.000
_cell.length_b   1.000
_cell.length_c   1.000
_cell.angle_alpha   90.00
_cell.angle_beta   90.00
_cell.angle_gamma   90.00
#
_symmetry.space_group_name_H-M   'P 1'
#
loop_
_entity.id
_entity.type
_entity.pdbx_description
1 polymer ?
#
loop_
_entity_poly.entity_id
_entity_poly.type
_entity_poly.pdbx_seq_one_letter_code
_entity_poly.pdbx_strand_id
1 'polypeptide(L)'
;GVDILNGGDGVDTLNGGEGDDTLNGDAGVDTLNGGDGVDILNGGDGVDTLNGGEGDDTLNGDAGDDTLNGGADNDQLTGGLGNDTFIISLGNDTIADWDNSSGSETVTIPQAVLSQLSDATCSATSGSDIVCTFTHKDDTFFTLTISDVASADSSASIYDAVLSTFQMNLNNFINAND
;
A
#
# COMPACT_ATOMS: atom_id res chain seq x y z
N GLY A 1 1.84 -21.84 5.92
CA GLY A 1 2.69 -23.04 5.79
C GLY A 1 2.65 -23.58 4.39
N VAL A 2 2.69 -22.74 3.35
CA VAL A 2 2.04 -22.98 2.05
C VAL A 2 0.63 -23.55 2.20
N ASP A 3 -0.28 -22.63 2.49
CA ASP A 3 -1.70 -22.81 2.72
C ASP A 3 -2.53 -22.05 1.67
N ILE A 4 -3.75 -22.53 1.42
CA ILE A 4 -4.75 -21.82 0.61
C ILE A 4 -6.01 -21.70 1.46
N LEU A 5 -6.41 -20.47 1.78
CA LEU A 5 -7.53 -20.14 2.66
C LEU A 5 -8.61 -19.37 1.88
N ASN A 6 -9.88 -19.69 2.12
CA ASN A 6 -11.02 -18.99 1.52
C ASN A 6 -12.05 -18.67 2.62
N GLY A 7 -12.49 -17.41 2.70
CA GLY A 7 -13.50 -16.92 3.66
C GLY A 7 -14.92 -17.27 3.25
N GLY A 8 -15.25 -17.07 1.98
CA GLY A 8 -16.59 -17.29 1.43
C GLY A 8 -17.51 -16.09 1.70
N ASP A 9 -18.80 -16.35 1.90
CA ASP A 9 -19.73 -15.28 2.27
C ASP A 9 -19.62 -15.00 3.78
N GLY A 10 -19.38 -13.75 4.20
CA GLY A 10 -19.40 -13.44 5.61
C GLY A 10 -18.57 -12.26 6.07
N VAL A 11 -17.93 -12.46 7.21
CA VAL A 11 -16.98 -11.54 7.86
C VAL A 11 -15.95 -12.50 8.42
N ASP A 12 -14.85 -12.62 7.73
CA ASP A 12 -13.89 -13.69 7.92
C ASP A 12 -12.56 -13.16 8.43
N THR A 13 -11.81 -14.04 9.09
CA THR A 13 -10.45 -13.75 9.52
C THR A 13 -9.55 -14.89 9.09
N LEU A 14 -8.69 -14.61 8.14
CA LEU A 14 -7.77 -15.57 7.53
C LEU A 14 -6.36 -15.27 8.02
N ASN A 15 -5.61 -16.33 8.39
CA ASN A 15 -4.23 -16.20 8.84
C ASN A 15 -3.38 -17.29 8.18
N GLY A 16 -2.41 -16.91 7.34
CA GLY A 16 -1.51 -17.84 6.65
C GLY A 16 -0.44 -18.41 7.59
N GLY A 17 0.27 -17.55 8.31
CA GLY A 17 1.32 -17.94 9.23
C GLY A 17 2.68 -17.99 8.53
N GLU A 18 3.47 -19.05 8.72
CA GLU A 18 4.79 -19.16 8.10
C GLU A 18 4.70 -19.74 6.68
N GLY A 19 5.42 -19.21 5.70
CA GLY A 19 5.56 -19.72 4.32
C GLY A 19 4.53 -19.16 3.34
N ASP A 20 4.85 -19.26 2.05
CA ASP A 20 4.12 -18.60 0.95
C ASP A 20 2.65 -19.06 0.81
N ASP A 21 1.71 -18.25 1.28
CA ASP A 21 0.29 -18.59 1.41
C ASP A 21 -0.59 -17.82 0.40
N THR A 22 -1.81 -18.32 0.17
CA THR A 22 -2.84 -17.61 -0.63
C THR A 22 -4.12 -17.50 0.15
N LEU A 23 -4.58 -16.28 0.40
CA LEU A 23 -5.77 -15.95 1.18
C LEU A 23 -6.79 -15.23 0.29
N ASN A 24 -8.03 -15.73 0.27
CA ASN A 24 -9.16 -15.11 -0.43
C ASN A 24 -10.27 -14.80 0.58
N GLY A 25 -10.65 -13.52 0.76
CA GLY A 25 -11.77 -13.11 1.60
C GLY A 25 -13.11 -13.54 1.01
N ASP A 26 -13.25 -13.38 -0.32
CA ASP A 26 -14.45 -13.60 -1.12
C ASP A 26 -15.49 -12.49 -0.92
N ALA A 27 -16.60 -12.70 -0.20
CA ALA A 27 -17.65 -11.69 -0.09
C ALA A 27 -17.89 -11.35 1.37
N GLY A 28 -17.61 -10.13 1.80
CA GLY A 28 -17.68 -9.84 3.22
C GLY A 28 -17.08 -8.55 3.68
N VAL A 29 -16.58 -8.55 4.90
CA VAL A 29 -15.76 -7.48 5.48
C VAL A 29 -14.68 -8.25 6.20
N ASP A 30 -13.58 -8.49 5.51
CA ASP A 30 -12.65 -9.55 5.86
C ASP A 30 -11.34 -8.99 6.40
N THR A 31 -10.67 -9.81 7.21
CA THR A 31 -9.32 -9.52 7.69
C THR A 31 -8.40 -10.64 7.25
N LEU A 32 -7.45 -10.32 6.38
CA LEU A 32 -6.47 -11.26 5.84
C LEU A 32 -5.10 -10.90 6.40
N ASN A 33 -4.43 -11.89 7.00
CA ASN A 33 -3.04 -11.76 7.47
C ASN A 33 -2.19 -12.85 6.81
N GLY A 34 -1.25 -12.46 5.96
CA GLY A 34 -0.30 -13.36 5.30
C GLY A 34 0.62 -14.03 6.32
N GLY A 35 1.48 -13.24 6.95
CA GLY A 35 2.39 -13.70 7.99
C GLY A 35 3.84 -13.57 7.54
N ASP A 36 4.61 -14.64 7.62
CA ASP A 36 5.97 -14.67 7.10
C ASP A 36 5.93 -15.42 5.76
N GLY A 37 6.63 -14.96 4.72
CA GLY A 37 6.66 -15.64 3.43
C GLY A 37 6.23 -14.72 2.29
N VAL A 38 6.19 -15.25 1.07
CA VAL A 38 5.67 -14.48 -0.08
C VAL A 38 4.20 -14.82 -0.26
N ASP A 39 3.33 -13.92 0.17
CA ASP A 39 1.90 -14.16 0.25
C ASP A 39 1.11 -13.47 -0.86
N ILE A 40 -0.06 -14.06 -1.17
CA ILE A 40 -1.06 -13.48 -2.06
C ILE A 40 -2.36 -13.30 -1.28
N LEU A 41 -2.81 -12.06 -1.12
CA LEU A 41 -4.04 -11.72 -0.41
C LEU A 41 -5.02 -11.06 -1.37
N ASN A 42 -6.22 -11.62 -1.50
CA ASN A 42 -7.34 -11.05 -2.25
C ASN A 42 -8.50 -10.76 -1.29
N GLY A 43 -8.89 -9.49 -1.13
CA GLY A 43 -10.00 -9.05 -0.28
C GLY A 43 -11.33 -9.59 -0.79
N GLY A 44 -11.71 -9.14 -1.99
CA GLY A 44 -12.92 -9.56 -2.68
C GLY A 44 -13.98 -8.46 -2.64
N ASP A 45 -15.26 -8.82 -2.57
CA ASP A 45 -16.33 -7.84 -2.40
C ASP A 45 -16.40 -7.47 -0.92
N GLY A 46 -16.10 -6.24 -0.53
CA GLY A 46 -16.07 -5.95 0.90
C GLY A 46 -15.53 -4.62 1.34
N VAL A 47 -15.37 -4.47 2.65
CA VAL A 47 -14.49 -3.42 3.21
C VAL A 47 -13.45 -4.20 3.98
N ASP A 48 -12.32 -4.44 3.34
CA ASP A 48 -11.38 -5.45 3.78
C ASP A 48 -10.12 -4.83 4.38
N THR A 49 -9.45 -5.61 5.21
CA THR A 49 -8.16 -5.28 5.78
C THR A 49 -7.16 -6.37 5.43
N LEU A 50 -6.16 -6.01 4.63
CA LEU A 50 -5.12 -6.92 4.15
C LEU A 50 -3.78 -6.53 4.78
N ASN A 51 -3.15 -7.49 5.47
CA ASN A 51 -1.80 -7.36 6.01
C ASN A 51 -0.92 -8.46 5.41
N GLY A 52 0.08 -8.10 4.61
CA GLY A 52 1.05 -9.05 4.03
C GLY A 52 1.92 -9.66 5.12
N GLY A 53 2.79 -8.85 5.73
CA GLY A 53 3.61 -9.25 6.86
C GLY A 53 5.10 -9.12 6.56
N GLU A 54 5.87 -10.19 6.72
CA GLU A 54 7.27 -10.27 6.30
C GLU A 54 7.37 -10.98 4.95
N GLY A 55 7.88 -10.31 3.93
CA GLY A 55 8.15 -10.91 2.62
C GLY A 55 7.71 -10.01 1.48
N ASP A 56 8.01 -10.41 0.24
CA ASP A 56 7.62 -9.62 -0.93
C ASP A 56 6.18 -9.98 -1.34
N ASP A 57 5.18 -9.33 -0.76
CA ASP A 57 3.77 -9.75 -0.86
C ASP A 57 3.02 -9.13 -2.05
N THR A 58 1.89 -9.75 -2.40
CA THR A 58 0.92 -9.19 -3.37
C THR A 58 -0.46 -9.09 -2.74
N LEU A 59 -0.95 -7.86 -2.59
CA LEU A 59 -2.26 -7.56 -1.99
C LEU A 59 -3.18 -6.92 -3.03
N ASN A 60 -4.40 -7.45 -3.12
CA ASN A 60 -5.47 -6.94 -3.97
C ASN A 60 -6.74 -6.72 -3.14
N GLY A 61 -7.19 -5.47 -3.01
CA GLY A 61 -8.42 -5.12 -2.29
C GLY A 61 -9.68 -5.60 -3.00
N ASP A 62 -9.66 -5.63 -4.34
CA ASP A 62 -10.79 -5.90 -5.22
C ASP A 62 -11.90 -4.83 -5.13
N ALA A 63 -12.98 -5.02 -4.38
CA ALA A 63 -14.13 -4.12 -4.44
C ALA A 63 -14.59 -3.66 -3.06
N GLY A 64 -14.21 -2.43 -2.72
CA GLY A 64 -14.84 -1.56 -1.75
C GLY A 64 -13.82 -0.59 -1.18
N ASP A 65 -14.02 -0.13 0.06
CA ASP A 65 -13.11 0.85 0.66
C ASP A 65 -12.06 0.11 1.51
N ASP A 66 -10.97 -0.35 0.91
CA ASP A 66 -10.08 -1.31 1.55
C ASP A 66 -8.89 -0.65 2.27
N THR A 67 -8.29 -1.40 3.20
CA THR A 67 -7.03 -1.03 3.86
C THR A 67 -5.96 -2.06 3.57
N LEU A 68 -4.91 -1.64 2.88
CA LEU A 68 -3.81 -2.50 2.45
C LEU A 68 -2.51 -2.09 3.14
N ASN A 69 -1.87 -3.04 3.82
CA ASN A 69 -0.57 -2.90 4.45
C ASN A 69 0.31 -4.06 3.98
N GLY A 70 1.23 -3.80 3.06
CA GLY A 70 2.16 -4.82 2.57
C GLY A 70 3.01 -5.37 3.71
N GLY A 71 3.81 -4.50 4.34
CA GLY A 71 4.50 -4.84 5.57
C GLY A 71 5.98 -4.56 5.45
N ALA A 72 6.81 -5.52 5.83
CA ALA A 72 8.24 -5.44 5.58
C ALA A 72 8.55 -6.00 4.20
N ASP A 73 9.65 -5.52 3.60
CA ASP A 73 10.14 -5.93 2.28
C ASP A 73 9.29 -5.34 1.13
N ASN A 74 9.35 -5.88 -0.09
CA ASN A 74 8.92 -5.16 -1.29
C ASN A 74 7.56 -5.66 -1.77
N ASP A 75 6.53 -4.85 -1.51
CA ASP A 75 5.16 -5.27 -1.76
C ASP A 75 4.56 -4.71 -3.04
N GLN A 76 3.60 -5.43 -3.61
CA GLN A 76 2.73 -4.95 -4.68
C GLN A 76 1.30 -4.81 -4.15
N LEU A 77 0.76 -3.60 -4.21
CA LEU A 77 -0.55 -3.26 -3.66
C LEU A 77 -1.47 -2.78 -4.79
N THR A 78 -2.67 -3.33 -4.85
CA THR A 78 -3.74 -2.95 -5.79
C THR A 78 -5.01 -2.69 -4.96
N GLY A 79 -5.52 -1.46 -4.98
CA GLY A 79 -6.71 -1.08 -4.20
C GLY A 79 -7.99 -1.64 -4.80
N GLY A 80 -8.13 -1.53 -6.12
CA GLY A 80 -9.32 -1.93 -6.84
C GLY A 80 -10.40 -0.85 -6.85
N LEU A 81 -11.64 -1.22 -6.57
CA LEU A 81 -12.79 -0.34 -6.67
C LEU A 81 -13.19 0.27 -5.33
N GLY A 82 -12.88 1.53 -5.10
CA GLY A 82 -13.41 2.29 -3.97
C GLY A 82 -12.38 3.25 -3.42
N ASN A 83 -12.56 3.69 -2.17
CA ASN A 83 -11.64 4.62 -1.52
C ASN A 83 -10.66 3.86 -0.64
N ASP A 84 -9.53 3.48 -1.22
CA ASP A 84 -8.57 2.64 -0.54
C ASP A 84 -7.55 3.42 0.28
N THR A 85 -7.07 2.78 1.34
CA THR A 85 -5.98 3.28 2.17
C THR A 85 -4.78 2.35 2.07
N PHE A 86 -3.70 2.85 1.49
CA PHE A 86 -2.40 2.17 1.44
C PHE A 86 -1.54 2.60 2.62
N ILE A 87 -1.16 1.65 3.46
CA ILE A 87 -0.26 1.84 4.59
C ILE A 87 1.15 1.49 4.15
N ILE A 88 2.04 2.47 4.17
CA ILE A 88 3.43 2.30 3.73
C ILE A 88 4.29 1.98 4.94
N SER A 89 5.01 0.88 4.82
CA SER A 89 5.89 0.36 5.85
C SER A 89 7.35 0.43 5.36
N LEU A 90 8.22 -0.48 5.78
CA LEU A 90 9.63 -0.45 5.38
C LEU A 90 9.84 -1.39 4.20
N GLY A 91 10.42 -0.87 3.13
CA GLY A 91 10.71 -1.67 1.93
C GLY A 91 10.26 -0.95 0.66
N ASN A 92 10.53 -1.55 -0.51
CA ASN A 92 10.25 -0.86 -1.77
C ASN A 92 8.90 -1.26 -2.35
N ASP A 93 7.87 -0.55 -1.94
CA ASP A 93 6.49 -0.87 -2.31
C ASP A 93 6.11 -0.29 -3.67
N THR A 94 5.16 -0.95 -4.34
CA THR A 94 4.52 -0.47 -5.56
C THR A 94 3.00 -0.47 -5.41
N ILE A 95 2.37 0.68 -5.61
CA ILE A 95 0.92 0.77 -5.81
C ILE A 95 0.66 0.73 -7.31
N ALA A 96 -0.07 -0.29 -7.78
CA ALA A 96 -0.18 -0.62 -9.19
C ALA A 96 -1.33 0.10 -9.92
N ASP A 97 -2.32 0.62 -9.19
CA ASP A 97 -3.61 1.04 -9.73
C ASP A 97 -4.11 2.37 -9.13
N TRP A 98 -3.22 3.35 -8.95
CA TRP A 98 -3.58 4.71 -8.51
C TRP A 98 -4.56 5.44 -9.46
N ASP A 99 -5.04 4.79 -10.52
CA ASP A 99 -6.02 5.39 -11.39
C ASP A 99 -7.35 5.57 -10.64
N ASN A 100 -7.91 6.78 -10.71
CA ASN A 100 -9.13 7.17 -10.02
C ASN A 100 -10.37 6.54 -10.69
N SER A 101 -10.30 5.28 -11.13
CA SER A 101 -11.35 4.67 -11.93
C SER A 101 -12.60 4.33 -11.10
N SER A 102 -12.56 4.46 -9.77
CA SER A 102 -13.80 4.43 -8.96
C SER A 102 -13.76 5.00 -7.52
N GLY A 103 -12.66 5.59 -7.04
CA GLY A 103 -12.66 6.26 -5.74
C GLY A 103 -11.51 7.24 -5.52
N SER A 104 -11.26 7.59 -4.26
CA SER A 104 -10.22 8.51 -3.83
C SER A 104 -9.26 7.78 -2.91
N GLU A 105 -8.10 7.44 -3.44
CA GLU A 105 -7.06 6.69 -2.77
C GLU A 105 -6.31 7.57 -1.76
N THR A 106 -5.87 6.98 -0.66
CA THR A 106 -5.08 7.64 0.39
C THR A 106 -3.84 6.82 0.72
N VAL A 107 -2.72 7.50 0.94
CA VAL A 107 -1.49 6.89 1.46
C VAL A 107 -1.25 7.36 2.88
N THR A 108 -0.99 6.43 3.78
CA THR A 108 -0.66 6.70 5.19
C THR A 108 0.69 6.08 5.53
N ILE A 109 1.52 6.82 6.27
CA ILE A 109 2.77 6.29 6.83
C ILE A 109 2.60 6.21 8.35
N PRO A 110 2.75 5.04 8.99
CA PRO A 110 2.66 4.92 10.43
C PRO A 110 3.70 5.76 11.16
N GLN A 111 3.33 6.29 12.32
CA GLN A 111 4.21 7.04 13.23
C GLN A 111 5.55 6.34 13.50
N ALA A 112 5.50 5.01 13.63
CA ALA A 112 6.68 4.19 13.89
C ALA A 112 7.71 4.29 12.75
N VAL A 113 7.25 4.30 11.49
CA VAL A 113 8.10 4.49 10.31
C VAL A 113 8.56 5.94 10.22
N LEU A 114 7.62 6.89 10.36
CA LEU A 114 7.94 8.33 10.31
C LEU A 114 9.02 8.75 11.31
N SER A 115 9.05 8.14 12.50
CA SER A 115 10.06 8.44 13.53
C SER A 115 11.49 8.06 13.15
N GLN A 116 11.65 7.22 12.12
CA GLN A 116 12.94 6.72 11.62
C GLN A 116 13.45 7.52 10.42
N LEU A 117 12.62 8.36 9.81
CA LEU A 117 12.97 9.14 8.62
C LEU A 117 13.67 10.46 8.98
N SER A 118 14.55 10.90 8.09
CA SER A 118 15.20 12.21 8.10
C SER A 118 14.78 13.09 6.92
N ASP A 119 14.37 12.49 5.81
CA ASP A 119 13.94 13.23 4.61
C ASP A 119 13.00 12.36 3.75
N ALA A 120 12.23 13.01 2.90
CA ALA A 120 11.43 12.35 1.88
C ALA A 120 11.29 13.22 0.63
N THR A 121 11.64 12.63 -0.52
CA THR A 121 11.59 13.30 -1.82
C THR A 121 10.76 12.47 -2.79
N CYS A 122 10.05 13.10 -3.71
CA CYS A 122 9.24 12.39 -4.68
C CYS A 122 9.42 13.02 -6.06
N SER A 123 9.47 12.20 -7.10
CA SER A 123 9.69 12.65 -8.48
C SER A 123 8.94 11.77 -9.47
N ALA A 124 8.35 12.39 -10.49
CA ALA A 124 7.89 11.68 -11.69
C ALA A 124 9.05 10.98 -12.40
N THR A 125 8.79 9.78 -12.92
CA THR A 125 9.65 9.09 -13.88
C THR A 125 9.19 9.37 -15.31
N SER A 126 10.02 9.01 -16.30
CA SER A 126 9.63 9.07 -17.71
C SER A 126 8.54 8.04 -18.11
N GLY A 127 8.17 7.14 -17.20
CA GLY A 127 7.20 6.06 -17.39
C GLY A 127 5.77 6.37 -16.96
N SER A 128 5.50 7.59 -16.47
CA SER A 128 4.25 7.97 -15.76
C SER A 128 4.15 7.44 -14.33
N ASP A 129 5.25 6.95 -13.75
CA ASP A 129 5.28 6.58 -12.34
C ASP A 129 5.65 7.79 -11.47
N ILE A 130 5.18 7.80 -10.22
CA ILE A 130 5.72 8.66 -9.15
C ILE A 130 6.59 7.79 -8.26
N VAL A 131 7.85 8.16 -8.09
CA VAL A 131 8.75 7.49 -7.16
C VAL A 131 9.03 8.42 -5.99
N CYS A 132 8.60 8.02 -4.81
CA CYS A 132 8.92 8.64 -3.54
C CYS A 132 10.08 7.89 -2.88
N THR A 133 11.16 8.58 -2.55
CA THR A 133 12.32 8.07 -1.81
C THR A 133 12.28 8.61 -0.40
N PHE A 134 12.28 7.71 0.58
CA PHE A 134 12.29 8.02 2.01
C PHE A 134 13.69 7.72 2.55
N THR A 135 14.34 8.72 3.12
CA THR A 135 15.69 8.58 3.69
C THR A 135 15.57 8.40 5.20
N HIS A 136 16.19 7.35 5.72
CA HIS A 136 16.30 7.07 7.15
C HIS A 136 17.39 7.92 7.81
N LYS A 137 17.31 8.06 9.13
CA LYS A 137 18.31 8.73 9.97
C LYS A 137 19.71 8.09 9.93
N ASP A 138 19.84 6.89 9.40
CA ASP A 138 21.12 6.19 9.19
C ASP A 138 21.63 6.27 7.74
N ASP A 139 21.05 7.17 6.94
CA ASP A 139 21.35 7.41 5.52
C ASP A 139 20.99 6.25 4.57
N THR A 140 20.27 5.22 5.04
CA THR A 140 19.62 4.24 4.15
C THR A 140 18.32 4.80 3.57
N PHE A 141 17.76 4.17 2.55
CA PHE A 141 16.50 4.62 1.96
C PHE A 141 15.65 3.45 1.46
N PHE A 142 14.34 3.71 1.33
CA PHE A 142 13.40 2.86 0.61
C PHE A 142 12.52 3.72 -0.30
N THR A 143 11.76 3.07 -1.18
CA THR A 143 10.92 3.78 -2.14
C THR A 143 9.46 3.33 -2.12
N LEU A 144 8.54 4.26 -2.30
CA LEU A 144 7.19 3.95 -2.79
C LEU A 144 7.13 4.33 -4.26
N THR A 145 6.79 3.37 -5.11
CA THR A 145 6.45 3.61 -6.50
C THR A 145 4.94 3.60 -6.65
N ILE A 146 4.39 4.67 -7.19
CA ILE A 146 3.00 4.70 -7.65
C ILE A 146 3.07 4.55 -9.16
N SER A 147 2.66 3.38 -9.65
CA SER A 147 2.82 3.00 -11.05
C SER A 147 1.70 3.53 -11.93
N ASP A 148 2.05 3.79 -13.19
CA ASP A 148 1.13 4.16 -14.26
C ASP A 148 0.09 5.22 -13.83
N VAL A 149 0.56 6.27 -13.15
CA VAL A 149 -0.24 7.45 -12.83
C VAL A 149 -0.55 8.14 -14.15
N ALA A 150 -1.65 7.70 -14.77
CA ALA A 150 -1.94 7.92 -16.16
C ALA A 150 -1.84 9.41 -16.53
N SER A 151 -1.06 9.69 -17.57
CA SER A 151 -1.09 10.97 -18.30
C SER A 151 -2.44 11.23 -19.02
N ALA A 152 -3.45 10.40 -18.79
CA ALA A 152 -4.77 10.49 -19.40
C ALA A 152 -5.70 11.51 -18.72
N ASP A 153 -5.36 12.05 -17.55
CA ASP A 153 -5.94 13.32 -17.10
C ASP A 153 -4.98 14.47 -17.44
N SER A 154 -5.44 15.41 -18.25
CA SER A 154 -4.74 16.61 -18.70
C SER A 154 -4.39 17.61 -17.58
N SER A 155 -4.24 17.13 -16.36
CA SER A 155 -4.14 17.91 -15.16
C SER A 155 -2.80 17.62 -14.49
N ALA A 156 -1.85 18.52 -14.71
CA ALA A 156 -0.76 18.74 -13.76
C ALA A 156 -1.29 18.89 -12.31
N SER A 157 -2.60 19.07 -12.09
CA SER A 157 -3.22 19.18 -10.77
C SER A 157 -3.38 17.89 -9.98
N ILE A 158 -3.65 16.71 -10.56
CA ILE A 158 -3.68 15.48 -9.72
C ILE A 158 -2.25 15.14 -9.29
N TYR A 159 -1.33 15.17 -10.26
CA TYR A 159 0.10 15.02 -10.01
C TYR A 159 0.62 15.98 -8.92
N ASP A 160 0.40 17.29 -9.08
CA ASP A 160 0.86 18.29 -8.10
C ASP A 160 0.07 18.20 -6.79
N ALA A 161 -1.21 17.82 -6.78
CA ALA A 161 -2.00 17.69 -5.55
C ALA A 161 -1.59 16.49 -4.71
N VAL A 162 -1.39 15.33 -5.33
CA VAL A 162 -0.89 14.10 -4.66
C VAL A 162 0.50 14.37 -4.11
N LEU A 163 1.41 14.87 -4.97
CA LEU A 163 2.79 15.17 -4.60
C LEU A 163 2.89 16.22 -3.48
N SER A 164 2.16 17.35 -3.61
CA SER A 164 2.23 18.44 -2.63
C SER A 164 1.56 18.10 -1.31
N THR A 165 0.42 17.41 -1.32
CA THR A 165 -0.28 17.01 -0.09
C THR A 165 0.57 16.00 0.68
N PHE A 166 1.13 15.02 -0.03
CA PHE A 166 2.01 14.01 0.54
C PHE A 166 3.28 14.64 1.14
N GLN A 167 4.00 15.45 0.36
CA GLN A 167 5.20 16.14 0.83
C GLN A 167 4.93 17.11 1.98
N MET A 168 3.81 17.85 1.96
CA MET A 168 3.47 18.77 3.06
C MET A 168 3.21 18.02 4.37
N ASN A 169 2.42 16.94 4.34
CA ASN A 169 2.12 16.16 5.54
C ASN A 169 3.37 15.51 6.12
N LEU A 170 4.23 14.98 5.25
CA LEU A 170 5.48 14.33 5.65
C LEU A 170 6.51 15.32 6.20
N ASN A 171 6.74 16.44 5.50
CA ASN A 171 7.66 17.47 5.96
C ASN A 171 7.21 18.14 7.26
N ASN A 172 5.91 18.40 7.43
CA ASN A 172 5.39 18.93 8.69
C ASN A 172 5.64 17.97 9.85
N PHE A 173 5.55 16.67 9.59
CA PHE A 173 5.77 15.67 10.62
C PHE A 173 7.26 15.52 10.99
N ILE A 174 8.15 15.42 10.00
CA ILE A 174 9.60 15.30 10.21
C ILE A 174 10.13 16.52 10.98
N ASN A 175 9.80 17.74 10.52
CA ASN A 175 10.30 18.97 11.13
C ASN A 175 9.70 19.29 12.51
N ALA A 176 8.57 18.68 12.89
CA ALA A 176 7.96 18.90 14.21
C ALA A 176 8.60 18.06 15.33
N ASN A 177 9.39 17.04 14.98
CA ASN A 177 9.94 16.06 15.93
C ASN A 177 11.49 15.99 15.94
N ASP A 178 12.16 16.86 15.18
CA ASP A 178 13.60 17.18 15.27
C ASP A 178 13.83 18.45 16.12
#